data_AF-M1X159-F1
#
_entry.id   AF-M1X159-F1
#
_cell.length_a   1.000
_cell.length_b   1.000
_cell.length_c   1.000
_cell.angle_alpha   90.00
_cell.angle_beta   90.00
_cell.angle_gamma   90.00
#
_symmetry.space_group_name_H-M   'P 1'
#
loop_
_entity.id
_entity.type
_entity.pdbx_description
1 polymer ?
#
loop_
_entity_poly.entity_id
_entity_poly.type
_entity_poly.pdbx_seq_one_letter_code
_entity_poly.pdbx_strand_id
1 'polypeptide(L)' 'MQVMWRYLEQASFPLSEGEYEEHLNQIANYLQAMDSDSIVQTFIQETKERPRLGRAVSIPLDLGNRASEWLL' A
#
# COMPACT_ATOMS: atom_id res chain seq x y z
N MET A 1 -4.32 -1.36 3.77
CA MET A 1 -3.87 -0.52 2.63
C MET A 1 -4.73 -0.80 1.42
N GLN A 2 -5.03 0.19 0.58
CA GLN A 2 -5.80 0.00 -0.65
C GLN A 2 -4.90 0.22 -1.87
N VAL A 3 -4.84 -0.77 -2.76
CA VAL A 3 -4.19 -0.65 -4.06
C VAL A 3 -5.26 -0.29 -5.08
N MET A 4 -5.14 0.92 -5.64
CA MET A 4 -6.09 1.48 -6.60
C MET A 4 -5.83 0.97 -8.02
N TRP A 5 -6.82 1.08 -8.90
CA TRP A 5 -6.71 0.71 -10.32
C TRP A 5 -6.00 1.76 -11.18
N ARG A 6 -5.64 2.89 -10.57
CA ARG A 6 -4.89 3.98 -11.22
C ARG A 6 -3.40 3.67 -11.16
N TYR A 7 -2.71 3.85 -12.27
CA TYR A 7 -1.26 3.62 -12.41
C TYR A 7 -0.65 4.68 -13.32
N LEU A 8 0.66 4.91 -13.17
CA LEU A 8 1.38 6.06 -13.72
C LEU A 8 1.21 6.24 -15.23
N GLU A 9 1.13 5.15 -15.99
CA GLU A 9 1.02 5.13 -17.44
C GLU A 9 -0.37 5.57 -17.96
N GLN A 10 -1.35 5.79 -17.08
CA GLN A 10 -2.63 6.35 -17.47
C GLN A 10 -2.51 7.84 -17.77
N ALA A 11 -3.03 8.29 -18.92
CA ALA A 11 -2.98 9.70 -19.32
C ALA A 11 -3.64 10.68 -18.31
N SER A 12 -4.57 10.19 -17.48
CA SER A 12 -5.24 10.96 -16.43
C SER A 12 -4.76 10.61 -15.02
N PHE A 13 -3.57 10.03 -14.89
CA PHE A 13 -2.95 9.80 -13.58
C PHE A 13 -2.66 11.16 -12.91
N PRO A 14 -3.01 11.33 -11.62
CA PRO A 14 -3.02 12.66 -11.00
C PRO A 14 -1.64 13.17 -10.56
N LEU A 15 -0.61 12.31 -10.59
CA LEU A 15 0.75 12.63 -10.15
C LEU A 15 1.72 12.51 -11.32
N SER A 16 2.77 13.32 -11.30
CA SER A 16 3.96 13.07 -12.13
C SER A 16 4.73 11.84 -11.64
N GLU A 17 5.69 11.37 -12.44
CA GLU A 17 6.56 10.24 -12.09
C GLU A 17 7.29 10.47 -10.75
N GLY A 18 7.91 11.64 -10.57
CA GLY A 18 8.62 11.98 -9.34
C GLY A 18 7.71 12.06 -8.12
N GLU A 19 6.53 12.71 -8.24
CA GLU A 19 5.54 12.77 -7.16
C GLU A 19 5.00 11.38 -6.81
N TYR A 20 4.84 10.50 -7.80
CA TYR A 20 4.42 9.13 -7.58
C TYR A 20 5.49 8.31 -6.85
N GLU A 21 6.75 8.43 -7.22
CA GLU A 21 7.86 7.77 -6.53
C GLU A 21 7.99 8.25 -5.08
N GLU A 22 7.92 9.56 -4.84
CA GLU A 22 7.90 10.13 -3.48
C GLU A 22 6.72 9.61 -2.67
N HIS A 23 5.53 9.52 -3.27
CA HIS A 23 4.35 8.96 -2.62
C HIS A 23 4.53 7.49 -2.25
N LEU A 24 5.10 6.67 -3.15
CA LEU A 24 5.41 5.27 -2.88
C LEU A 24 6.42 5.12 -1.74
N ASN A 25 7.47 5.96 -1.72
CA ASN A 25 8.46 5.98 -0.65
C ASN A 25 7.84 6.35 0.70
N GLN A 26 6.92 7.31 0.74
CA GLN A 26 6.17 7.64 1.96
C GLN A 26 5.33 6.44 2.46
N ILE A 27 4.62 5.75 1.56
CA ILE A 27 3.86 4.53 1.91
C ILE A 27 4.80 3.45 2.45
N ALA A 28 5.93 3.20 1.79
CA ALA A 28 6.91 2.22 2.24
C ALA A 28 7.45 2.53 3.65
N ASN A 29 7.73 3.80 3.94
CA ASN A 29 8.14 4.25 5.27
C ASN A 29 7.08 3.97 6.33
N TYR A 30 5.79 4.20 6.03
CA TYR A 30 4.70 3.86 6.96
C TYR A 30 4.59 2.35 7.18
N LEU A 31 4.68 1.55 6.12
CA LEU A 31 4.64 0.09 6.23
C LEU A 31 5.79 -0.45 7.10
N GLN A 32 6.99 0.11 6.95
CA GLN A 32 8.13 -0.27 7.76
C GLN A 32 7.98 0.18 9.22
N ALA A 33 7.47 1.38 9.48
CA ALA A 33 7.19 1.86 10.84
C ALA A 33 6.14 1.00 11.57
N MET A 34 5.21 0.40 10.82
CA MET A 34 4.17 -0.51 11.31
C MET A 34 4.59 -1.99 11.28
N ASP A 35 5.82 -2.32 10.87
CA ASP A 35 6.31 -3.69 10.73
C ASP A 35 5.40 -4.58 9.84
N SER A 36 4.81 -3.96 8.81
CA SER A 36 3.77 -4.55 7.94
C SER A 36 4.25 -4.85 6.52
N ASP A 37 5.52 -4.58 6.20
CA ASP A 37 6.12 -4.75 4.88
C ASP A 37 6.07 -6.20 4.39
N SER A 38 6.37 -7.16 5.26
CA SER A 38 6.32 -8.60 4.95
C SER A 38 4.92 -9.06 4.53
N ILE A 39 3.89 -8.68 5.29
CA ILE A 39 2.48 -9.01 5.01
C ILE A 39 2.06 -8.47 3.65
N VAL A 40 2.42 -7.23 3.34
CA VAL A 40 2.10 -6.60 2.04
C VAL A 40 2.78 -7.34 0.89
N GLN A 41 4.06 -7.67 1.02
CA GLN A 41 4.80 -8.40 -0.01
C GLN A 41 4.20 -9.79 -0.25
N THR A 42 3.93 -10.56 0.80
CA THR A 42 3.30 -11.88 0.72
C THR A 42 1.93 -11.79 0.06
N PHE A 43 1.08 -10.85 0.50
CA PHE A 43 -0.25 -10.68 -0.07
C PHE A 43 -0.20 -10.38 -1.57
N ILE A 44 0.69 -9.49 -2.02
CA ILE A 44 0.85 -9.14 -3.44
C ILE A 44 1.31 -10.34 -4.26
N GLN A 45 2.22 -11.16 -3.73
CA GLN A 45 2.75 -12.34 -4.43
C GLN A 45 1.71 -13.46 -4.55
N GLU A 46 0.86 -13.64 -3.54
CA GLU A 46 -0.09 -14.75 -3.47
C GLU A 46 -1.47 -14.41 -4.04
N THR A 47 -1.87 -13.14 -4.00
CA THR A 47 -3.22 -12.73 -4.41
C THR A 47 -3.42 -12.87 -5.92
N LYS A 48 -4.60 -13.38 -6.30
CA LYS A 48 -5.08 -13.34 -7.69
C LYS A 48 -5.98 -12.13 -7.94
N GLU A 49 -6.26 -11.34 -6.91
CA GLU A 49 -7.05 -10.13 -7.06
C GLU A 49 -6.29 -9.09 -7.86
N ARG A 50 -7.00 -8.40 -8.76
CA ARG A 50 -6.47 -7.27 -9.50
C ARG A 50 -7.36 -6.07 -9.24
N PRO A 51 -6.80 -4.87 -9.02
CA PRO A 51 -7.61 -3.68 -8.90
C PRO A 51 -8.30 -3.40 -10.24
N ARG A 52 -9.57 -3.01 -10.21
CA ARG A 52 -10.40 -2.72 -11.38
C ARG A 52 -11.08 -1.37 -11.20
N LEU A 53 -11.61 -0.82 -12.29
CA LEU A 53 -12.33 0.45 -12.23
C LEU A 53 -13.42 0.42 -11.14
N GLY A 54 -13.30 1.29 -10.15
CA GLY A 54 -14.23 1.38 -9.01
C GLY A 54 -14.02 0.34 -7.91
N ARG A 55 -13.02 -0.55 -8.02
CA ARG A 55 -12.71 -1.58 -7.01
C ARG A 55 -11.20 -1.67 -6.73
N ALA A 56 -10.83 -1.26 -5.53
CA ALA A 56 -9.48 -1.44 -5.01
C ALA A 56 -9.25 -2.88 -4.53
N VAL A 57 -7.98 -3.29 -4.50
CA VAL A 57 -7.54 -4.47 -3.73
C VAL A 57 -7.21 -3.99 -2.31
N SER A 58 -7.87 -4.56 -1.32
CA SER A 58 -7.66 -4.22 0.08
C SER A 58 -6.69 -5.20 0.71
N ILE A 59 -5.49 -4.73 1.00
CA ILE A 59 -4.48 -5.50 1.73
C ILE A 59 -4.72 -5.29 3.24
N PRO A 60 -5.03 -6.35 4.00
CA PRO A 60 -5.16 -6.24 5.44
C PRO A 60 -3.80 -5.89 6.04
N LEU A 61 -3.76 -4.85 6.87
CA LEU A 61 -2.59 -4.53 7.67
C LEU A 61 -2.92 -4.87 9.10
N ASP A 62 -1.99 -5.55 9.76
CA ASP A 62 -1.99 -5.71 11.20
C ASP A 62 -1.00 -4.68 11.77
N LEU A 63 -1.42 -3.92 12.78
CA LEU A 63 -0.55 -2.98 13.50
C LEU A 63 0.46 -3.72 14.40
N GLY A 64 0.35 -5.05 14.48
CA GLY A 64 1.23 -5.92 15.25
C GLY A 64 1.22 -5.60 16.74
N ASN A 65 2.23 -6.10 17.44
CA ASN A 65 2.39 -5.84 18.88
C ASN A 65 2.80 -4.40 19.21
N ARG A 66 3.20 -3.59 18.21
CA ARG A 66 3.63 -2.20 18.41
C ARG A 66 2.48 -1.28 18.81
N ALA A 67 1.25 -1.53 18.36
CA ALA A 67 0.09 -0.77 18.84
C ALA A 67 -0.10 -0.92 20.36
N SER A 68 0.25 -2.08 20.90
CA SER A 68 0.19 -2.38 22.34
C SER A 68 1.21 -1.57 23.15
N GLU A 69 2.30 -1.10 22.55
CA GLU A 69 3.32 -0.28 23.22
C GLU A 69 2.82 1.13 23.58
N TRP A 70 1.76 1.60 22.91
CA TRP A 70 1.19 2.95 23.10
C TRP A 70 -0.17 2.93 23.83
N LEU A 71 -0.70 1.74 24.15
CA LEU A 71 -2.00 1.54 24.81
C LEU A 71 -1.89 1.22 26.31
N LEU A 72 -0.68 1.32 26.90
CA LEU A 72 -0.43 1.13 28.33
C LEU A 72 -0.62 2.41 29.14
#